data_AF-A0AAE5XI10-F1
#
_entry.id   AF-A0AAE5XI10-F1
#
_cell.length_a   1.000
_cell.length_b   1.000
_cell.length_c   1.000
_cell.angle_alpha   90.00
_cell.angle_beta   90.00
_cell.angle_gamma   90.00
#
_symmetry.space_group_name_H-M   'P 1'
#
loop_
_entity.id
_entity.type
_entity.pdbx_description
1 polymer ?
#
loop_
_entity_poly.entity_id
_entity_poly.type
_entity_poly.pdbx_seq_one_letter_code
_entity_poly.pdbx_strand_id
1 'polypeptide(L)'
;MAEKKKSQRLSLVLDLAERDEENERKKMGEIRRRVEQAEGKLEQLVAYQRDYQDELRGTQNGVRSVRHIQTYHVFISRLGSAIEQQQQQLLLLKQQLSQQTEVWRAAYQKKNNMQDFIDRCKKEEAYYEDKKQQRNLDDAVGRRAYHNRH
;
A
#
# COMPACT_ATOMS: atom_id res chain seq x y z
N MET A 1 -18.02 36.40 12.39
CA MET A 1 -17.09 35.49 11.72
C MET A 1 -17.86 34.21 11.41
N ALA A 2 -18.00 33.84 10.14
CA ALA A 2 -18.74 32.63 9.79
C ALA A 2 -18.02 31.41 10.38
N GLU A 3 -18.68 30.69 11.28
CA GLU A 3 -18.19 29.46 11.87
C GLU A 3 -17.92 28.45 10.74
N LYS A 4 -16.66 28.00 10.58
CA LYS A 4 -16.30 27.07 9.50
C LYS A 4 -17.18 25.83 9.61
N LYS A 5 -17.94 25.53 8.55
CA LYS A 5 -18.82 24.35 8.46
C LYS A 5 -18.06 23.10 8.85
N LYS A 6 -18.74 22.18 9.55
CA LYS A 6 -18.14 20.95 10.08
C LYS A 6 -17.53 20.11 8.93
N SER A 7 -18.21 20.09 7.79
CA SER A 7 -17.73 19.50 6.53
C SER A 7 -16.37 20.05 6.05
N GLN A 8 -16.12 21.35 6.15
CA GLN A 8 -14.85 21.96 5.72
C GLN A 8 -13.68 21.58 6.63
N ARG A 9 -13.93 21.48 7.95
CA ARG A 9 -12.89 21.04 8.90
C ARG A 9 -12.54 19.57 8.70
N LEU A 10 -13.54 18.74 8.42
CA LEU A 10 -13.36 17.32 8.16
C LEU A 10 -12.67 17.06 6.82
N SER A 11 -12.89 17.91 5.80
CA SER A 11 -12.17 17.83 4.53
C SER A 11 -10.65 17.92 4.71
N LEU A 12 -10.17 18.77 5.62
CA LEU A 12 -8.73 18.86 5.91
C LEU A 12 -8.18 17.58 6.56
N VAL A 13 -8.99 16.93 7.41
CA VAL A 13 -8.63 15.65 8.05
C VAL A 13 -8.62 14.53 7.02
N LEU A 14 -9.53 14.55 6.06
CA LEU A 14 -9.52 13.64 4.92
C LEU A 14 -8.25 13.83 4.09
N ASP A 15 -7.89 15.06 3.70
CA ASP A 15 -6.67 15.32 2.93
C ASP A 15 -5.41 14.77 3.64
N LEU A 16 -5.35 14.87 4.97
CA LEU A 16 -4.27 14.27 5.76
C LEU A 16 -4.31 12.74 5.69
N ALA A 17 -5.47 12.12 5.85
CA ALA A 17 -5.64 10.68 5.75
C ALA A 17 -5.30 10.14 4.34
N GLU A 18 -5.58 10.90 3.28
CA GLU A 18 -5.19 10.56 1.91
C GLU A 18 -3.68 10.60 1.73
N ARG A 19 -3.00 11.62 2.28
CA ARG A 19 -1.54 11.71 2.24
C ARG A 19 -0.90 10.58 3.02
N ASP A 20 -1.45 10.22 4.18
CA ASP A 20 -0.99 9.10 4.98
C ASP A 20 -1.13 7.78 4.21
N GLU A 21 -2.30 7.51 3.61
CA GLU A 21 -2.52 6.31 2.79
C GLU A 21 -1.56 6.25 1.60
N GLU A 22 -1.35 7.36 0.90
CA GLU A 22 -0.40 7.45 -0.22
C GLU A 22 1.03 7.14 0.22
N ASN A 23 1.45 7.66 1.38
CA ASN A 23 2.78 7.41 1.93
C ASN A 23 2.97 5.93 2.28
N GLU A 24 1.98 5.31 2.92
CA GLU A 24 2.04 3.88 3.24
C GLU A 24 1.99 3.00 1.99
N ARG A 25 1.27 3.42 0.94
CA ARG A 25 1.25 2.78 -0.37
C ARG A 25 2.62 2.83 -1.06
N LYS A 26 3.31 3.97 -1.01
CA LYS A 26 4.68 4.11 -1.55
C LYS A 26 5.66 3.18 -0.84
N LYS A 27 5.65 3.17 0.50
CA LYS A 27 6.47 2.24 1.31
C LYS A 27 6.19 0.78 0.94
N MET A 28 4.91 0.41 0.81
CA MET A 28 4.52 -0.93 0.36
C MET A 28 5.11 -1.26 -1.01
N GLY A 29 5.07 -0.31 -1.96
CA GLY A 29 5.66 -0.47 -3.29
C GLY A 29 7.18 -0.70 -3.25
N GLU A 30 7.90 0.00 -2.38
CA GLU A 30 9.35 -0.19 -2.19
C GLU A 30 9.66 -1.59 -1.64
N ILE A 31 8.89 -2.06 -0.66
CA ILE A 31 9.08 -3.41 -0.09
C ILE A 31 8.77 -4.48 -1.14
N ARG A 32 7.71 -4.31 -1.95
CA ARG A 32 7.40 -5.23 -3.06
C ARG A 32 8.54 -5.35 -4.06
N ARG A 33 9.12 -4.22 -4.49
CA ARG A 33 10.29 -4.23 -5.39
C ARG A 33 11.48 -4.98 -4.79
N ARG A 34 11.70 -4.83 -3.48
CA ARG A 34 12.77 -5.57 -2.78
C ARG A 34 12.50 -7.07 -2.73
N VAL A 35 11.24 -7.48 -2.53
CA VAL A 35 10.82 -8.89 -2.61
C VAL A 35 11.11 -9.44 -4.01
N GLU A 36 10.64 -8.76 -5.06
CA GLU A 36 10.84 -9.19 -6.47
C GLU A 36 12.33 -9.31 -6.82
N GLN A 37 13.16 -8.35 -6.41
CA GLN A 37 14.61 -8.42 -6.60
C GLN A 37 15.24 -9.60 -5.85
N ALA A 38 14.76 -9.87 -4.64
CA ALA A 38 15.27 -10.98 -3.83
C ALA A 38 14.86 -12.35 -4.40
N GLU A 39 13.65 -12.46 -4.95
CA GLU A 39 13.16 -13.64 -5.67
C GLU A 39 13.97 -13.87 -6.95
N GLY A 40 14.15 -12.85 -7.77
CA GLY A 40 14.96 -12.96 -9.00
C GLY A 40 16.41 -13.38 -8.73
N LYS A 41 17.03 -12.86 -7.66
CA LYS A 41 18.37 -13.33 -7.23
C LYS A 41 18.37 -14.79 -6.81
N LEU A 42 17.36 -15.22 -6.06
CA LEU A 42 17.25 -16.61 -5.62
C LEU A 42 17.10 -17.56 -6.82
N GLU A 43 16.24 -17.20 -7.77
CA GLU A 43 16.05 -17.95 -9.02
C GLU A 43 17.36 -18.07 -9.81
N GLN A 44 18.12 -16.97 -9.94
CA GLN A 44 19.44 -16.98 -10.59
C GLN A 44 20.42 -17.93 -9.89
N LEU A 45 20.49 -17.90 -8.55
CA LEU A 45 21.38 -18.78 -7.80
C LEU A 45 21.01 -20.26 -7.97
N VAL A 46 19.72 -20.58 -7.95
CA VAL A 46 19.21 -21.95 -8.15
C VAL A 46 19.42 -22.43 -9.58
N ALA A 47 19.18 -21.58 -10.57
CA ALA A 47 19.45 -21.89 -11.98
C ALA A 47 20.94 -22.16 -12.20
N TYR A 48 21.81 -21.28 -11.69
CA TYR A 48 23.26 -21.44 -11.77
C TYR A 48 23.74 -22.74 -11.10
N GLN A 49 23.16 -23.10 -9.95
CA GLN A 49 23.46 -24.37 -9.28
C GLN A 49 23.12 -25.57 -10.18
N ARG A 50 21.96 -25.53 -10.83
CA ARG A 50 21.48 -26.61 -11.71
C ARG A 50 22.35 -26.74 -12.95
N ASP A 51 22.58 -25.64 -13.67
CA ASP A 51 23.38 -25.62 -14.90
C ASP A 51 24.79 -26.16 -14.63
N TYR A 52 25.39 -25.77 -13.51
CA TYR A 52 26.72 -26.23 -13.12
C TYR A 52 26.74 -27.72 -12.72
N GLN A 53 25.68 -28.22 -12.08
CA GLN A 53 25.55 -29.67 -11.80
C GLN A 53 25.40 -30.49 -13.09
N ASP A 54 24.68 -29.97 -14.08
CA ASP A 54 24.49 -30.63 -15.37
C ASP A 54 25.78 -30.65 -16.20
N GLU A 55 26.54 -29.55 -16.23
CA GLU A 55 27.90 -29.48 -16.82
C GLU A 55 28.84 -30.51 -16.16
N LEU A 56 28.76 -30.61 -14.82
CA LEU A 56 29.55 -31.57 -14.06
C LEU A 56 29.12 -33.02 -14.31
N ARG A 57 27.86 -33.30 -14.62
CA ARG A 57 27.41 -34.65 -15.00
C ARG A 57 27.83 -35.02 -16.42
N GLY A 58 27.76 -34.07 -17.36
CA GLY A 58 28.15 -34.26 -18.76
C GLY A 58 29.66 -34.51 -18.95
N THR A 59 30.49 -33.95 -18.07
CA THR A 59 31.96 -34.06 -18.14
C THR A 59 32.51 -35.30 -17.40
N GLN A 60 31.69 -36.34 -17.16
CA GLN A 60 32.12 -37.55 -16.43
C GLN A 60 32.97 -38.54 -17.26
N ASN A 61 33.12 -38.33 -18.56
CA ASN A 61 33.89 -39.23 -19.45
C ASN A 61 35.41 -38.93 -19.53
N GLY A 62 35.95 -38.06 -18.66
CA GLY A 62 37.36 -37.67 -18.66
C GLY A 62 38.00 -37.67 -17.27
N VAL A 63 39.29 -37.99 -17.20
CA VAL A 63 40.10 -38.01 -15.96
C VAL A 63 40.10 -36.63 -15.31
N ARG A 64 39.46 -36.49 -14.14
CA ARG A 64 39.47 -35.23 -13.36
C ARG A 64 40.64 -35.18 -12.39
N SER A 65 41.26 -34.00 -12.30
CA SER A 65 42.19 -33.68 -11.23
C SER A 65 41.46 -33.63 -9.89
N VAL A 66 42.02 -34.28 -8.85
CA VAL A 66 41.52 -34.22 -7.45
C VAL A 66 41.33 -32.78 -6.97
N ARG A 67 42.18 -31.86 -7.44
CA ARG A 67 42.10 -30.42 -7.14
C ARG A 67 40.78 -29.80 -7.64
N HIS A 68 40.30 -30.22 -8.80
CA HIS A 68 39.04 -29.73 -9.38
C HIS A 68 37.82 -30.17 -8.55
N ILE A 69 37.85 -31.40 -8.03
CA ILE A 69 36.78 -31.95 -7.16
C ILE A 69 36.75 -31.21 -5.80
N GLN A 70 37.90 -30.89 -5.22
CA GLN A 70 37.96 -30.10 -3.98
C GLN A 70 37.44 -28.66 -4.18
N THR A 71 37.85 -27.99 -5.26
CA THR A 71 37.34 -26.65 -5.59
C THR A 71 35.82 -26.66 -5.80
N TYR A 72 35.29 -27.71 -6.44
CA TYR A 72 33.86 -27.93 -6.60
C TYR A 72 33.11 -27.98 -5.26
N HIS A 73 33.56 -28.80 -4.31
CA HIS A 73 32.87 -28.93 -3.02
C HIS A 73 32.82 -27.61 -2.24
N VAL A 74 33.92 -26.85 -2.25
CA VAL A 74 33.98 -25.54 -1.60
C VAL A 74 33.02 -24.55 -2.26
N PHE A 75 32.97 -24.53 -3.59
CA PHE A 75 32.10 -23.62 -4.33
C PHE A 75 30.62 -23.94 -4.11
N ILE A 76 30.22 -25.21 -4.21
CA ILE A 76 28.83 -25.64 -3.96
C ILE A 76 28.41 -25.35 -2.53
N SER A 77 29.29 -25.57 -1.55
CA SER A 77 28.99 -25.22 -0.15
C SER A 77 28.73 -23.72 0.01
N ARG A 78 29.55 -22.86 -0.60
CA ARG A 78 29.33 -21.39 -0.58
C ARG A 78 28.05 -20.98 -1.29
N LEU A 79 27.74 -21.61 -2.41
CA LEU A 79 26.51 -21.35 -3.16
C LEU A 79 25.27 -21.75 -2.36
N GLY A 80 25.31 -22.91 -1.69
CA GLY A 80 24.27 -23.36 -0.77
C GLY A 80 24.03 -22.36 0.36
N SER A 81 25.10 -21.91 1.04
CA SER A 81 24.99 -20.89 2.08
C SER A 81 24.43 -19.56 1.55
N ALA A 82 24.79 -19.15 0.33
CA ALA A 82 24.25 -17.94 -0.30
C ALA A 82 22.75 -18.07 -0.61
N ILE A 83 22.31 -19.23 -1.09
CA ILE A 83 20.89 -19.54 -1.32
C ILE A 83 20.11 -19.50 -0.01
N GLU A 84 20.61 -20.14 1.05
CA GLU A 84 19.98 -20.12 2.37
C GLU A 84 19.85 -18.69 2.91
N GLN A 85 20.91 -17.88 2.81
CA GLN A 85 20.87 -16.47 3.20
C GLN A 85 19.83 -15.67 2.39
N GLN A 86 19.77 -15.89 1.08
CA GLN A 86 18.81 -15.22 0.21
C GLN A 86 17.36 -15.62 0.52
N GLN A 87 17.13 -16.89 0.85
CA GLN A 87 15.82 -17.39 1.30
C GLN A 87 15.39 -16.78 2.64
N GLN A 88 16.32 -16.68 3.61
CA GLN A 88 16.05 -16.00 4.88
C GLN A 88 15.73 -14.52 4.68
N GLN A 89 16.50 -13.83 3.83
CA GLN A 89 16.22 -12.44 3.48
C GLN A 89 14.83 -12.30 2.84
N LEU A 90 14.47 -13.21 1.93
CA LEU A 90 13.17 -13.20 1.27
C LEU A 90 12.02 -13.41 2.27
N LEU A 91 12.19 -14.33 3.22
CA LEU A 91 11.21 -14.55 4.30
C LEU A 91 10.97 -13.27 5.11
N LEU A 92 12.04 -12.59 5.51
CA LEU A 92 11.96 -11.33 6.25
C LEU A 92 11.26 -10.24 5.44
N LEU A 93 11.59 -10.10 4.15
CA LEU A 93 10.95 -9.13 3.26
C LEU A 93 9.46 -9.43 3.05
N LYS A 94 9.08 -10.71 2.93
CA LYS A 94 7.67 -11.12 2.84
C LYS A 94 6.90 -10.81 4.13
N GLN A 95 7.53 -11.03 5.29
CA GLN A 95 6.93 -10.67 6.58
C GLN A 95 6.75 -9.15 6.70
N GLN A 96 7.75 -8.36 6.32
CA GLN A 96 7.66 -6.90 6.28
C GLN A 96 6.56 -6.43 5.32
N LEU A 97 6.44 -7.05 4.14
CA LEU A 97 5.38 -6.74 3.18
C LEU A 97 4.00 -7.01 3.77
N SER A 98 3.82 -8.15 4.46
CA SER A 98 2.56 -8.48 5.13
C SER A 98 2.21 -7.44 6.18
N GLN A 99 3.15 -7.05 7.04
CA GLN A 99 2.93 -6.03 8.06
C GLN A 99 2.56 -4.67 7.45
N GLN A 100 3.31 -4.24 6.42
CA GLN A 100 3.06 -3.00 5.72
C GLN A 100 1.70 -3.00 5.00
N THR A 101 1.27 -4.16 4.50
CA THR A 101 -0.05 -4.31 3.87
C THR A 101 -1.17 -4.09 4.87
N GLU A 102 -1.04 -4.58 6.10
CA GLU A 102 -2.03 -4.33 7.16
C GLU A 102 -2.05 -2.84 7.58
N VAL A 103 -0.89 -2.20 7.68
CA VAL A 103 -0.79 -0.76 7.96
C VAL A 103 -1.49 0.06 6.87
N TRP A 104 -1.20 -0.24 5.60
CA TRP A 104 -1.87 0.41 4.47
C TRP A 104 -3.38 0.17 4.48
N ARG A 105 -3.83 -1.06 4.76
CA ARG A 105 -5.26 -1.40 4.84
C ARG A 105 -5.97 -0.59 5.93
N ALA A 106 -5.36 -0.43 7.09
CA ALA A 106 -5.90 0.39 8.17
C ALA A 106 -6.00 1.87 7.77
N ALA A 107 -4.97 2.42 7.12
CA ALA A 107 -4.99 3.80 6.61
C ALA A 107 -6.10 4.00 5.55
N TYR A 108 -6.23 3.05 4.62
CA TYR A 108 -7.28 3.04 3.60
C TYR A 108 -8.69 2.99 4.19
N GLN A 109 -8.92 2.11 5.18
CA GLN A 109 -10.21 2.04 5.88
C GLN A 109 -10.52 3.35 6.61
N LYS A 110 -9.54 3.95 7.29
CA LYS A 110 -9.71 5.25 7.97
C LYS A 110 -10.07 6.35 6.98
N LYS A 111 -9.43 6.40 5.81
CA LYS A 111 -9.76 7.33 4.72
C LYS A 111 -11.22 7.14 4.28
N ASN A 112 -11.63 5.92 3.93
CA ASN A 112 -12.99 5.65 3.46
C ASN A 112 -14.06 6.01 4.50
N ASN A 113 -13.84 5.62 5.77
CA ASN A 113 -14.77 5.97 6.84
C ASN A 113 -14.90 7.50 7.03
N MET A 114 -13.80 8.23 6.87
CA MET A 114 -13.81 9.70 6.93
C MET A 114 -14.57 10.31 5.75
N GLN A 115 -14.37 9.79 4.55
CA GLN A 115 -15.09 10.21 3.35
C GLN A 115 -16.61 10.03 3.52
N ASP A 116 -17.03 8.84 3.94
CA ASP A 116 -18.45 8.53 4.19
C ASP A 116 -19.06 9.46 5.25
N PHE A 117 -18.30 9.75 6.31
CA PHE A 117 -18.75 10.67 7.36
C PHE A 117 -18.90 12.11 6.86
N ILE A 118 -17.95 12.60 6.06
CA ILE A 118 -18.01 13.92 5.43
C ILE A 118 -19.25 14.03 4.54
N ASP A 119 -19.53 13.01 3.73
CA ASP A 119 -20.65 13.04 2.81
C ASP A 119 -22.00 13.03 3.54
N ARG A 120 -22.10 12.35 4.69
CA ARG A 120 -23.27 12.46 5.58
C ARG A 120 -23.41 13.86 6.15
N CYS A 121 -22.33 14.44 6.68
CA CYS A 121 -22.35 15.82 7.20
C CYS A 121 -22.75 16.84 6.12
N LYS A 122 -22.25 16.70 4.89
CA LYS A 122 -22.62 17.57 3.76
C LYS A 122 -24.12 17.47 3.43
N LYS A 123 -24.68 16.26 3.43
CA LYS A 123 -26.12 16.03 3.19
C LYS A 123 -26.98 16.66 4.29
N GLU A 124 -26.59 16.50 5.55
CA GLU A 124 -27.28 17.13 6.69
C GLU A 124 -27.23 18.66 6.58
N GLU A 125 -26.04 19.23 6.34
CA GLU A 125 -25.86 20.68 6.18
C GLU A 125 -26.73 21.22 5.03
N ALA A 126 -26.77 20.52 3.88
CA ALA A 126 -27.60 20.91 2.74
C ALA A 126 -29.10 20.87 3.07
N TYR A 127 -29.56 19.83 3.78
CA TYR A 127 -30.95 19.72 4.21
C TYR A 127 -31.36 20.85 5.17
N TYR A 128 -30.51 21.21 6.14
CA TYR A 128 -30.79 22.32 7.05
C TYR A 128 -30.77 23.68 6.34
N GLU A 129 -29.88 23.86 5.36
CA GLU A 129 -29.84 25.09 4.56
C GLU A 129 -31.09 25.25 3.70
N ASP A 130 -31.53 24.19 3.02
CA ASP A 130 -32.75 24.19 2.20
C ASP A 130 -34.00 24.49 3.05
N LYS A 131 -34.15 23.82 4.19
CA LYS A 131 -35.24 24.08 5.14
C LYS A 131 -35.24 25.52 5.67
N LYS A 132 -34.05 26.09 5.90
CA LYS A 132 -33.92 27.51 6.32
C LYS A 132 -34.28 28.46 5.18
N GLN A 133 -33.88 28.16 3.95
CA GLN A 133 -34.24 28.97 2.77
C GLN A 133 -35.75 28.95 2.53
N GLN A 134 -36.39 27.79 2.61
CA GLN A 134 -37.85 27.67 2.49
C GLN A 134 -38.58 28.52 3.53
N ARG A 135 -38.18 28.42 4.82
CA ARG A 135 -38.79 29.24 5.89
C ARG A 135 -38.64 30.75 5.65
N ASN A 136 -37.48 31.18 5.17
CA ASN A 136 -37.24 32.59 4.87
C ASN A 136 -38.09 33.09 3.69
N LEU A 137 -38.33 32.24 2.69
CA LEU A 137 -39.21 32.56 1.55
C LEU A 137 -40.67 32.70 2.03
N ASP A 138 -41.15 31.77 2.85
CA ASP A 138 -42.51 31.81 3.39
C ASP A 138 -42.74 33.07 4.24
N ASP A 139 -41.79 33.42 5.11
CA ASP A 139 -41.84 34.65 5.91
C ASP A 139 -41.87 35.92 5.03
N ALA A 140 -41.11 35.95 3.94
CA ALA A 140 -41.07 37.09 3.03
C ALA A 140 -42.38 37.23 2.21
N VAL A 141 -42.97 36.10 1.79
CA VAL A 141 -44.27 36.07 1.11
C VAL A 141 -45.38 36.50 2.07
N GLY A 142 -45.39 35.99 3.30
CA GLY A 142 -46.36 36.35 4.33
C GLY A 142 -46.35 37.85 4.64
N ARG A 143 -45.17 38.47 4.77
CA ARG A 143 -45.05 39.92 5.01
C ARG A 143 -45.55 40.76 3.83
N ARG A 144 -45.30 40.36 2.58
CA ARG A 144 -45.84 41.07 1.41
C ARG A 144 -47.37 40.96 1.31
N ALA A 145 -47.92 39.78 1.61
CA ALA A 145 -49.37 39.58 1.63
C ALA A 145 -50.07 40.42 2.70
N TYR A 146 -49.44 40.61 3.86
CA TYR A 146 -49.92 41.54 4.88
C TYR A 146 -49.83 43.01 4.46
N HIS A 147 -48.79 43.41 3.73
CA HIS A 147 -48.61 44.80 3.30
C HIS A 147 -49.57 45.21 2.18
N ASN A 148 -49.92 44.31 1.24
CA ASN A 148 -50.86 44.60 0.13
C ASN A 148 -52.35 44.57 0.51
N ARG A 149 -52.69 44.29 1.78
CA ARG A 149 -54.09 44.25 2.29
C ARG A 149 -54.49 45.48 3.10
N HIS A 150 -53.62 46.48 3.17
CA HIS A 150 -53.90 47.81 3.69
C HIS A 150 -53.76 48.85 2.58
#